data_AF-A0A354ESD3-F1
#
_entry.id   AF-A0A354ESD3-F1
#
_cell.length_a   1.000
_cell.length_b   1.000
_cell.length_c   1.000
_cell.angle_alpha   90.00
_cell.angle_beta   90.00
_cell.angle_gamma   90.00
#
_symmetry.space_group_name_H-M   'P 1'
#
loop_
_entity.id
_entity.type
_entity.pdbx_description
1 polymer ?
#
loop_
_entity_poly.entity_id
_entity_poly.type
_entity_poly.pdbx_seq_one_letter_code
_entity_poly.pdbx_strand_id
1 'polypeptide(L)' 'DVPQVGKLFETLGPRYSERNGGYIRIMKAGFRHGDNAPMAVIEFVDRDVEAKGKDSGPVLAYEGDED' A
#
# COMPACT_ATOMS: atom_id res chain seq x y z
N ASP A 1 12.17 7.67 -9.91
CA ASP A 1 12.91 6.87 -8.91
C ASP A 1 13.53 7.77 -7.83
N VAL A 2 14.16 8.88 -8.19
CA VAL A 2 14.71 9.87 -7.25
C VAL A 2 13.70 10.31 -6.16
N PRO A 3 12.42 10.59 -6.47
CA PRO A 3 11.43 10.93 -5.44
C PRO A 3 11.13 9.77 -4.47
N GLN A 4 11.13 8.53 -4.97
CA GLN A 4 10.91 7.34 -4.15
C GLN A 4 12.09 7.09 -3.19
N VAL A 5 13.32 7.36 -3.63
CA VAL A 5 14.51 7.30 -2.78
C VAL A 5 14.43 8.35 -1.67
N GLY A 6 14.06 9.60 -1.98
CA GLY A 6 13.80 10.62 -0.97
C GLY A 6 12.79 10.17 0.07
N LYS A 7 11.63 9.65 -0.37
CA LYS A 7 10.59 9.12 0.53
C LYS A 7 11.09 7.98 1.43
N LEU A 8 11.99 7.12 0.93
CA LEU A 8 12.57 6.04 1.72
C LEU A 8 13.39 6.58 2.90
N PHE A 9 14.26 7.56 2.66
CA PHE A 9 15.17 8.08 3.69
C PHE A 9 14.54 9.15 4.57
N GLU A 10 13.66 9.98 4.03
CA GLU A 10 13.08 11.12 4.75
C GLU A 10 11.81 10.74 5.53
N THR A 11 11.04 9.76 5.05
CA THR A 11 9.76 9.39 5.65
C THR A 11 9.77 7.99 6.25
N LEU A 12 10.16 6.97 5.47
CA LEU A 12 10.04 5.58 5.92
C LEU A 12 11.16 5.19 6.89
N GLY A 13 12.39 5.68 6.69
CA GLY A 13 13.53 5.45 7.57
C GLY A 13 13.27 5.88 9.02
N PRO A 14 12.90 7.16 9.27
CA PRO A 14 12.56 7.63 10.61
C PRO A 14 11.37 6.89 11.22
N ARG A 15 10.35 6.54 10.41
CA ARG A 15 9.16 5.81 10.89
C ARG A 15 9.49 4.43 11.47
N TYR A 16 10.47 3.73 10.88
CA TYR A 16 10.81 2.35 11.26
C TYR A 16 12.17 2.21 11.92
N SER A 17 12.74 3.30 12.44
CA SER A 17 14.09 3.30 13.04
C SER A 17 14.24 2.28 14.18
N GLU A 18 13.17 2.03 14.93
CA GLU A 18 13.16 1.09 16.07
C GLU A 18 12.69 -0.33 15.68
N ARG A 19 12.17 -0.53 14.46
CA ARG A 19 11.56 -1.79 14.03
C ARG A 19 12.59 -2.66 13.31
N ASN A 20 12.91 -3.82 13.86
CA ASN A 20 13.82 -4.79 13.25
C ASN A 20 13.08 -5.81 12.37
N GLY A 21 12.67 -5.38 11.17
CA GLY A 21 11.99 -6.24 10.19
C GLY A 21 10.45 -6.22 10.28
N GLY A 22 9.80 -6.90 9.33
CA GLY A 22 8.33 -6.94 9.27
C GLY A 22 7.70 -5.57 8.96
N TYR A 23 8.26 -4.83 8.01
CA TYR A 23 7.78 -3.48 7.62
C TYR A 23 6.48 -3.51 6.81
N ILE A 24 6.11 -4.68 6.29
CA ILE A 24 4.93 -4.87 5.45
C ILE A 24 3.97 -5.89 6.05
N ARG A 25 2.69 -5.72 5.75
CA ARG A 25 1.60 -6.65 6.01
C ARG A 25 0.98 -7.06 4.68
N ILE A 26 0.69 -8.36 4.54
CA ILE A 26 -0.02 -8.91 3.39
C ILE A 26 -1.34 -9.52 3.90
N MET A 27 -2.45 -9.13 3.28
CA MET A 27 -3.79 -9.64 3.58
C MET A 27 -4.39 -10.26 2.32
N LYS A 28 -4.89 -11.49 2.41
CA LYS A 28 -5.55 -12.16 1.27
C LYS A 28 -6.81 -11.39 0.88
N ALA A 29 -7.01 -11.19 -0.42
CA ALA A 29 -8.09 -10.38 -0.98
C ALA A 29 -8.98 -11.18 -1.94
N GLY A 30 -9.10 -12.49 -1.70
CA GLY A 30 -9.90 -13.38 -2.54
C GLY A 30 -9.28 -13.61 -3.91
N PHE A 31 -10.13 -13.71 -4.93
CA PHE A 31 -9.73 -13.99 -6.31
C PHE A 31 -10.19 -12.85 -7.23
N ARG A 32 -9.35 -12.48 -8.20
CA ARG A 32 -9.64 -11.46 -9.19
C ARG A 32 -10.75 -11.92 -10.13
N HIS A 33 -11.69 -11.01 -10.40
CA HIS A 33 -12.77 -11.26 -11.33
C HIS A 33 -12.23 -11.48 -12.76
N GLY A 34 -12.77 -12.46 -13.47
CA GLY A 34 -12.43 -12.77 -14.88
C GLY A 34 -11.37 -13.87 -15.05
N ASP A 35 -10.35 -13.93 -14.20
CA ASP A 35 -9.27 -14.93 -14.31
C ASP A 35 -9.08 -15.80 -13.06
N ASN A 36 -9.87 -15.56 -12.01
CA ASN A 36 -9.80 -16.27 -10.73
C ASN A 36 -8.37 -16.29 -10.14
N ALA A 37 -7.56 -15.26 -10.42
CA ALA A 37 -6.20 -15.17 -9.88
C ALA A 37 -6.24 -14.82 -8.38
N PRO A 38 -5.49 -15.49 -7.50
CA PRO A 38 -5.47 -15.17 -6.07
C PRO A 38 -4.84 -13.79 -5.84
N MET A 39 -5.56 -12.92 -5.14
CA MET A 39 -5.17 -11.54 -4.87
C MET A 39 -4.77 -11.33 -3.41
N ALA A 40 -3.97 -10.29 -3.19
CA ALA A 40 -3.65 -9.80 -1.85
C ALA A 40 -3.47 -8.28 -1.84
N VAL A 41 -3.81 -7.67 -0.70
CA VAL A 41 -3.46 -6.29 -0.38
C VAL A 41 -2.14 -6.30 0.39
N ILE A 42 -1.18 -5.51 -0.08
CA ILE A 42 0.08 -5.26 0.60
C ILE A 42 0.09 -3.84 1.15
N GLU A 43 0.48 -3.67 2.40
CA GLU A 43 0.60 -2.36 3.03
C GLU A 43 1.84 -2.26 3.92
N PHE A 44 2.29 -1.03 4.14
CA PHE A 44 3.24 -0.71 5.20
C PHE A 44 2.57 -0.80 6.57
N VAL A 45 3.26 -1.41 7.53
CA VAL A 45 2.82 -1.49 8.93
C VAL A 45 2.95 -0.10 9.58
N ASP A 46 2.13 0.23 10.58
CA ASP A 46 2.21 1.53 11.29
C ASP A 46 2.09 2.76 10.36
N ARG A 47 1.48 2.59 9.18
CA ARG A 47 1.21 3.69 8.26
C ARG A 47 0.15 4.61 8.83
N ASP A 48 0.24 5.89 8.47
CA ASP A 48 -0.83 6.85 8.70
C ASP A 48 -2.11 6.40 7.95
N VAL A 49 -3.20 6.24 8.69
CA VAL A 49 -4.51 5.84 8.15
C VAL A 49 -5.13 6.98 7.34
N GLU A 50 -4.86 8.23 7.72
CA GLU A 50 -5.35 9.45 7.04
C GLU A 50 -4.61 9.71 5.72
N ALA A 51 -3.52 9.00 5.46
CA ALA A 51 -2.76 9.08 4.21
C ALA A 51 -3.35 8.20 3.08
N LYS A 52 -4.39 7.40 3.36
CA LYS A 52 -5.05 6.55 2.35
C LYS A 52 -5.59 7.43 1.22
N GLY A 53 -5.17 7.16 -0.02
CA GLY A 53 -5.65 7.85 -1.22
C GLY A 53 -4.98 9.20 -1.52
N LYS A 54 -4.13 9.73 -0.64
CA LYS A 54 -3.45 11.02 -0.88
C LYS A 54 -2.16 10.89 -1.70
N ASP A 55 -1.49 9.75 -1.59
CA ASP A 55 -0.18 9.50 -2.23
C ASP A 55 0.02 8.00 -2.54
N SER A 56 -1.07 7.30 -2.87
CA SER A 56 -1.12 5.84 -3.03
C SER A 56 -0.84 5.35 -4.47
N GLY A 57 -0.27 6.20 -5.33
CA GLY A 57 -0.17 5.93 -6.77
C GLY A 57 -1.50 6.20 -7.49
N PRO A 58 -1.61 5.83 -8.78
CA PRO A 58 -2.81 6.10 -9.56
C PRO A 58 -4.04 5.48 -8.88
N VAL A 59 -5.06 6.31 -8.65
CA VAL A 59 -6.34 5.86 -8.11
C VAL A 59 -6.98 5.01 -9.19
N LEU A 60 -7.07 3.70 -8.96
CA LEU A 60 -7.93 2.84 -9.76
C LEU A 60 -9.37 3.15 -9.31
N ALA A 61 -10.04 4.02 -10.06
CA ALA A 61 -11.48 4.18 -9.94
C ALA A 61 -12.12 2.86 -10.38
N TYR A 62 -12.82 2.18 -9.47
CA TYR A 62 -13.71 1.10 -9.84
C TYR A 62 -15.00 1.77 -10.32
N GLU A 63 -15.26 1.79 -11.62
CA GLU A 63 -16.50 2.30 -12.24
C GLU A 63 -17.73 1.38 -11.98
N GLY A 64 -17.76 0.70 -10.83
CA GLY A 64 -18.58 -0.51 -10.66
C GLY A 64 -19.65 -0.47 -9.57
N ASP A 65 -19.91 0.68 -8.94
CA ASP A 65 -20.96 0.82 -7.92
C ASP A 65 -21.81 2.09 -8.20
N GLU A 66 -22.41 2.18 -9.40
CA GLU A 66 -23.66 2.93 -9.61
C GLU A 66 -24.75 1.88 -9.84
N ASP A 67 -25.86 2.01 -9.10
CA ASP A 67 -26.99 1.06 -8.97
C ASP A 67 -27.47 0.38 -10.27
#